data_AF-A0A1H0Y183-F1
#
_entry.id   AF-A0A1H0Y183-F1
#
_cell.length_a   1.000
_cell.length_b   1.000
_cell.length_c   1.000
_cell.angle_alpha   90.00
_cell.angle_beta   90.00
_cell.angle_gamma   90.00
#
_symmetry.space_group_name_H-M   'P 1'
#
loop_
_entity.id
_entity.type
_entity.pdbx_description
1 polymer ?
#
loop_
_entity_poly.entity_id
_entity_poly.type
_entity_poly.pdbx_seq_one_letter_code
_entity_poly.pdbx_strand_id
1 'polypeptide(L)' 'MEENPQRYVGLSGQQVKDVLVDFAPSPEWVKGCYWSNIVKYVLRFKNKGGVADLKKAKDYLEWLIEEEEAEND' A
#
# COMPACT_ATOMS: atom_id res chain seq x y z
N MET A 1 -7.68 9.33 4.45
CA MET A 1 -6.52 8.57 4.97
C MET A 1 -6.76 8.26 6.43
N GLU A 2 -6.88 6.98 6.78
CA GLU A 2 -6.93 6.54 8.17
C GLU A 2 -5.65 7.02 8.88
N GLU A 3 -5.76 7.52 10.12
CA GLU A 3 -4.63 8.08 10.87
C GLU A 3 -3.42 7.16 10.79
N ASN A 4 -2.30 7.71 10.31
CA ASN A 4 -1.08 6.96 10.11
C ASN A 4 -0.56 6.48 11.48
N PRO A 5 -0.81 5.22 11.83
CA PRO A 5 -0.46 4.75 13.16
C PRO A 5 1.06 4.67 13.23
N GLN A 6 1.66 5.06 14.36
CA GLN A 6 3.11 5.07 14.64
C GLN A 6 3.84 3.71 14.43
N ARG A 7 3.14 2.68 13.95
CA ARG A 7 3.70 1.40 13.54
C ARG A 7 4.45 1.56 12.21
N TYR A 8 5.59 0.88 12.12
CA TYR A 8 6.42 0.83 10.89
C TYR A 8 7.03 2.18 10.47
N VAL A 9 7.26 3.07 11.44
CA VAL A 9 8.02 4.32 11.27
C VAL A 9 9.41 4.11 11.88
N GLY A 10 10.47 4.38 11.10
CA GLY A 10 11.86 4.29 11.55
C GLY A 10 12.29 5.49 12.41
N LEU A 11 13.50 5.44 12.97
CA LEU A 11 14.06 6.52 13.80
C LEU A 11 14.15 7.88 13.06
N SER A 12 14.25 7.85 11.73
CA SER A 12 14.27 9.03 10.86
C SER A 12 12.89 9.60 10.55
N GLY A 13 11.80 8.92 10.95
CA GLY A 13 10.43 9.26 10.53
C GLY A 13 10.01 8.63 9.20
N GLN A 14 10.90 7.92 8.51
CA GLN A 14 10.59 7.22 7.27
C GLN A 14 9.65 6.02 7.53
N GLN A 15 8.64 5.85 6.68
CA GLN A 15 7.76 4.69 6.74
C GLN A 15 8.35 3.52 5.97
N VAL A 16 7.99 2.29 6.37
CA VAL A 16 8.39 1.08 5.64
C VAL A 16 7.98 1.11 4.16
N LYS A 17 6.87 1.79 3.81
CA LYS A 17 6.46 1.94 2.40
C LYS A 17 7.47 2.78 1.60
N ASP A 18 8.07 3.80 2.20
CA ASP A 18 9.01 4.69 1.53
C ASP A 18 10.28 3.89 1.20
N VAL A 19 10.73 3.05 2.15
CA VAL A 19 11.82 2.10 1.92
C VAL A 19 11.50 1.11 0.80
N LEU A 20 10.25 0.64 0.69
CA LEU A 20 9.86 -0.26 -0.40
C LEU A 20 10.03 0.41 -1.76
N VAL A 21 9.61 1.67 -1.90
CA VAL A 21 9.74 2.44 -3.14
C VAL A 21 11.21 2.72 -3.45
N ASP A 22 11.98 3.19 -2.47
CA ASP A 22 13.39 3.57 -2.64
C ASP A 22 14.29 2.40 -3.10
N PHE A 23 13.96 1.17 -2.69
CA PHE A 23 14.77 -0.03 -2.95
C PHE A 23 14.14 -1.00 -3.95
N ALA A 24 12.98 -0.68 -4.53
CA ALA A 24 12.35 -1.53 -5.54
C ALA A 24 13.22 -1.61 -6.81
N PRO A 25 13.40 -2.81 -7.41
CA PRO A 25 14.18 -2.95 -8.65
C PRO A 25 13.59 -2.20 -9.85
N SER A 26 12.27 -1.96 -9.86
CA SER A 26 11.55 -1.21 -10.88
C SER A 26 10.17 -0.74 -10.39
N PRO A 27 9.50 0.21 -11.06
CA PRO A 27 8.14 0.61 -10.72
C PRO A 27 7.13 -0.54 -10.74
N GLU A 28 7.29 -1.52 -11.64
CA GLU A 28 6.42 -2.69 -11.71
C GLU A 28 6.45 -3.53 -10.43
N TRP A 29 7.58 -3.56 -9.72
CA TRP A 29 7.66 -4.23 -8.42
C TRP A 29 6.78 -3.54 -7.38
N VAL A 30 6.81 -2.20 -7.33
CA VAL A 30 5.97 -1.40 -6.42
C VAL A 30 4.49 -1.62 -6.73
N LYS A 31 4.11 -1.51 -8.01
CA LYS A 31 2.74 -1.77 -8.47
C LYS A 31 2.26 -3.19 -8.14
N GLY A 32 3.12 -4.19 -8.32
CA GLY A 32 2.85 -5.57 -7.91
C GLY A 32 2.65 -5.73 -6.39
N CYS A 33 3.42 -5.00 -5.58
CA CYS A 33 3.22 -4.95 -4.13
C CYS A 33 1.87 -4.34 -3.76
N TYR A 34 1.44 -3.26 -4.41
CA TYR A 34 0.12 -2.68 -4.17
C TYR A 34 -1.00 -3.65 -4.57
N TRP A 35 -0.95 -4.18 -5.79
CA TRP A 35 -1.92 -5.15 -6.29
C TRP A 35 -2.08 -6.36 -5.37
N SER A 36 -0.97 -6.97 -4.94
CA SER A 36 -1.02 -8.14 -4.04
C SER A 36 -1.62 -7.81 -2.67
N ASN A 37 -1.42 -6.58 -2.16
CA ASN A 37 -2.05 -6.13 -0.92
C ASN A 37 -3.55 -5.92 -1.09
N ILE A 38 -4.01 -5.34 -2.20
CA ILE A 38 -5.43 -5.19 -2.51
C ILE A 38 -6.12 -6.56 -2.47
N VAL A 39 -5.61 -7.53 -3.23
CA VAL A 39 -6.16 -8.91 -3.27
C VAL A 39 -6.17 -9.54 -1.87
N LYS A 40 -5.05 -9.45 -1.14
CA LYS A 40 -4.94 -9.98 0.22
C LYS A 40 -6.01 -9.41 1.14
N TYR A 41 -6.20 -8.10 1.17
CA TYR A 41 -7.15 -7.47 2.09
C TYR A 41 -8.62 -7.70 1.68
N VAL A 42 -8.92 -7.70 0.39
CA VAL A 42 -10.25 -8.05 -0.14
C VAL A 42 -10.62 -9.51 0.13
N LEU A 43 -9.66 -10.44 0.16
CA LEU A 43 -9.95 -11.84 0.53
C LEU A 43 -10.03 -12.04 2.05
N ARG A 44 -9.26 -11.26 2.83
CA ARG A 44 -9.11 -11.47 4.29
C ARG A 44 -10.25 -10.83 5.11
N PHE A 45 -10.92 -9.81 4.59
CA PHE A 45 -11.82 -8.97 5.41
C PHE A 45 -12.92 -9.75 6.13
N LYS A 46 -13.54 -10.75 5.50
CA LYS A 46 -14.60 -11.56 6.13
C LYS A 46 -14.11 -12.36 7.34
N ASN A 47 -12.83 -12.76 7.34
CA ASN A 47 -12.29 -13.75 8.28
C ASN A 47 -11.36 -13.14 9.35
N LYS A 48 -10.94 -11.87 9.22
CA LYS A 48 -10.01 -11.25 10.18
C LYS A 48 -10.28 -9.77 10.44
N GLY A 49 -10.04 -8.91 9.46
CA GLY A 49 -9.97 -7.46 9.71
C GLY A 49 -11.27 -6.69 9.48
N GLY A 50 -12.33 -7.33 8.98
CA GLY A 50 -13.59 -6.66 8.66
C GLY A 50 -13.39 -5.44 7.76
N VAL A 51 -14.15 -4.38 8.02
CA VAL A 51 -14.09 -3.14 7.22
C VAL A 51 -12.71 -2.48 7.23
N ALA A 52 -11.89 -2.66 8.27
CA ALA A 52 -10.54 -2.09 8.31
C ALA A 52 -9.62 -2.69 7.22
N ASP A 53 -9.83 -3.95 6.84
CA ASP A 53 -9.11 -4.52 5.69
C ASP A 53 -9.60 -3.90 4.37
N LEU A 54 -10.91 -3.64 4.22
CA LEU A 54 -11.42 -2.97 3.03
C LEU A 54 -10.89 -1.54 2.89
N LYS A 55 -10.75 -0.79 3.99
CA LYS A 55 -10.11 0.53 3.99
C LYS A 55 -8.65 0.45 3.55
N LYS A 56 -7.89 -0.53 4.05
CA LYS A 56 -6.51 -0.76 3.59
C LYS A 56 -6.46 -1.10 2.10
N ALA A 57 -7.36 -1.97 1.62
CA ALA A 57 -7.44 -2.28 0.20
C ALA A 57 -7.71 -1.01 -0.63
N LYS A 58 -8.57 -0.12 -0.13
CA LYS A 58 -8.82 1.19 -0.75
C LYS A 58 -7.55 2.05 -0.79
N ASP A 59 -6.80 2.18 0.32
CA ASP A 59 -5.57 2.97 0.34
C ASP A 59 -4.53 2.45 -0.68
N TYR A 60 -4.34 1.12 -0.77
CA TYR A 60 -3.45 0.52 -1.78
C TYR A 60 -3.95 0.71 -3.22
N LEU A 61 -5.27 0.76 -3.43
CA LEU A 61 -5.85 1.05 -4.73
C LEU A 61 -5.61 2.51 -5.13
N GLU A 62 -5.74 3.45 -4.19
CA GLU A 62 -5.43 4.87 -4.41
C GLU A 62 -3.96 5.03 -4.84
N TRP A 63 -3.01 4.42 -4.12
CA TRP A 63 -1.58 4.47 -4.52
C TRP A 63 -1.29 3.81 -5.87
N LEU A 64 -1.97 2.71 -6.20
CA LEU A 64 -1.81 2.09 -7.51
C LEU A 64 -2.32 2.99 -8.64
N ILE A 65 -3.41 3.71 -8.42
CA ILE A 65 -3.92 4.70 -9.38
C ILE A 65 -2.91 5.82 -9.57
N GLU A 66 -2.33 6.35 -8.49
CA GLU A 66 -1.30 7.41 -8.54
C GLU A 66 -0.09 7.00 -9.39
N GLU A 67 0.41 5.76 -9.24
CA GLU A 67 1.54 5.25 -10.05
C GLU A 67 1.18 5.08 -11.53
N GLU A 68 -0.02 4.58 -11.83
CA GLU A 68 -0.48 4.41 -13.21
C GLU A 68 -0.74 5.77 -13.90
N GLU A 69 -1.27 6.76 -13.18
CA GLU A 69 -1.44 8.12 -13.71
C GLU A 69 -0.07 8.77 -13.98
N ALA A 70 0.90 8.62 -13.08
CA ALA A 70 2.25 9.17 -13.24
C ALA A 70 3.06 8.55 -14.39
N GLU A 71 2.78 7.30 -14.78
CA GLU A 71 3.41 6.66 -15.94
C GLU A 71 2.83 7.12 -17.28
N ASN A 72 1.56 7.55 -17.28
CA ASN A 72 0.83 7.94 -18.49
C ASN A 72 0.91 9.45 -18.80
N ASP A 73 1.54 10.23 -17.94
CA ASP A 73 1.86 11.67 -18.12
C ASP A 73 3.30 11.89 -18.65
#